data_AF-A0A1L8ZBJ3-F1
#
_entry.id   AF-A0A1L8ZBJ3-F1
#
_cell.length_a   1.000
_cell.length_b   1.000
_cell.length_c   1.000
_cell.angle_alpha   90.00
_cell.angle_beta   90.00
_cell.angle_gamma   90.00
#
_symmetry.space_group_name_H-M   'P 1'
#
loop_
_entity.id
_entity.type
_entity.pdbx_description
1 polymer ?
#
loop_
_entity_poly.entity_id
_entity_poly.type
_entity_poly.pdbx_seq_one_letter_code
_entity_poly.pdbx_strand_id
1 'polypeptide(L)'
;IYLLTGKLFTSFPSIEYIPFIWDDIEIKKYGLDKNKFPPFIKMGENVGVVTYKAGIEFGLNSGISVINAGADYLNVLVGSGAFEEGIVSNRMGTSEGFNFVSSTYLPEFSLEYPYFLEGFFIIGRIVPFGYLIQLLKDSFYKKSLTFELLLKKIVKSATLNNVYFYPSKIKLFNDLFILDPCLCKDLSKGIFGSIKNPLEIGLSMLEFVCFAFYNRLVELKDRKKEILSIFVSGSNSD
;
A
#
# COMPACT_ATOMS: atom_id res chain seq x y z
N ILE A 1 22.85 -2.37 0.32
CA ILE A 1 23.57 -3.62 0.66
C ILE A 1 24.97 -3.68 0.04
N TYR A 2 25.10 -3.70 -1.30
CA TYR A 2 26.41 -3.84 -1.96
C TYR A 2 27.44 -2.78 -1.55
N LEU A 3 27.05 -1.50 -1.56
CA LEU A 3 27.95 -0.41 -1.16
C LEU A 3 28.46 -0.53 0.29
N LEU A 4 27.69 -1.18 1.17
CA LEU A 4 28.08 -1.37 2.56
C LEU A 4 28.98 -2.59 2.75
N THR A 5 28.67 -3.69 2.07
CA THR A 5 29.22 -5.04 2.37
C THR A 5 30.16 -5.59 1.29
N GLY A 6 30.16 -5.00 0.10
CA GLY A 6 30.82 -5.54 -1.09
C GLY A 6 30.14 -6.79 -1.69
N LYS A 7 29.00 -7.23 -1.13
CA LYS A 7 28.31 -8.44 -1.57
C LYS A 7 27.06 -8.12 -2.38
N LEU A 8 26.84 -8.92 -3.43
CA LEU A 8 25.67 -8.83 -4.30
C LEU A 8 24.66 -9.90 -3.90
N PHE A 9 23.46 -9.46 -3.53
CA PHE A 9 22.33 -10.33 -3.22
C PHE A 9 21.03 -9.69 -3.65
N THR A 10 20.03 -10.54 -3.85
CA THR A 10 18.65 -10.15 -4.04
C THR A 10 17.84 -10.49 -2.81
N SER A 11 17.09 -9.52 -2.31
CA SER A 11 16.22 -9.72 -1.16
C SER A 11 14.96 -10.49 -1.55
N PHE A 12 14.57 -11.46 -0.74
CA PHE A 12 13.24 -12.07 -0.81
C PHE A 12 12.60 -12.12 0.59
N PRO A 13 11.28 -11.94 0.70
CA PRO A 13 10.58 -11.98 2.00
C PRO A 13 10.52 -13.37 2.63
N SER A 14 10.03 -14.34 1.86
CA SER A 14 9.77 -15.72 2.25
C SER A 14 9.93 -16.63 1.04
N ILE A 15 10.07 -17.93 1.25
CA ILE A 15 10.34 -18.87 0.15
C ILE A 15 9.25 -18.85 -0.93
N GLU A 16 8.00 -18.58 -0.53
CA GLU A 16 6.84 -18.46 -1.41
C GLU A 16 6.95 -17.29 -2.40
N TYR A 17 7.84 -16.31 -2.15
CA TYR A 17 8.10 -15.22 -3.10
C TYR A 17 9.03 -15.58 -4.24
N ILE A 18 9.89 -16.59 -4.07
CA ILE A 18 10.94 -16.90 -5.04
C ILE A 18 10.37 -17.10 -6.47
N PRO A 19 9.24 -17.82 -6.66
CA PRO A 19 8.65 -17.98 -7.99
C PRO A 19 8.19 -16.69 -8.69
N PHE A 20 8.01 -15.59 -7.95
CA PHE A 20 7.58 -14.30 -8.49
C PHE A 20 8.74 -13.33 -8.80
N ILE A 21 9.99 -13.73 -8.51
CA ILE A 21 11.16 -12.89 -8.69
C ILE A 21 11.89 -13.28 -9.99
N TRP A 22 12.46 -14.48 -10.05
CA TRP A 22 12.93 -15.15 -11.26
C TRP A 22 13.23 -16.61 -10.96
N ASP A 23 13.18 -17.44 -12.00
CA ASP A 23 13.70 -18.79 -11.97
C ASP A 23 14.62 -19.09 -13.17
N ASP A 24 15.35 -20.21 -13.08
CA ASP A 24 16.27 -20.65 -14.12
C ASP A 24 15.58 -20.95 -15.46
N ILE A 25 14.29 -21.31 -15.44
CA ILE A 25 13.49 -21.62 -16.63
C ILE A 25 13.22 -20.33 -17.40
N GLU A 26 12.77 -19.27 -16.72
CA GLU A 26 12.51 -17.97 -17.29
C GLU A 26 13.80 -17.31 -17.80
N ILE A 27 14.87 -17.31 -17.00
CA ILE A 27 16.19 -16.78 -17.40
C ILE A 27 16.63 -17.41 -18.73
N LYS A 28 16.56 -18.74 -18.82
CA LYS A 28 16.91 -19.49 -20.03
C LYS A 28 15.98 -19.17 -21.19
N LYS A 29 14.66 -19.12 -20.95
CA LYS A 29 13.63 -18.84 -21.96
C LYS A 29 13.83 -17.48 -22.62
N TYR A 30 14.23 -16.48 -21.84
CA TYR A 30 14.50 -15.13 -22.34
C TYR A 30 15.94 -14.92 -22.84
N GLY A 31 16.79 -15.96 -22.83
CA GLY A 31 18.17 -15.87 -23.29
C GLY A 31 19.04 -14.96 -22.42
N LEU A 32 18.73 -14.84 -21.13
CA LEU A 32 19.45 -13.99 -20.20
C LEU A 32 20.65 -14.73 -19.59
N ASP A 33 21.71 -13.99 -19.30
CA ASP A 33 22.91 -14.54 -18.64
C ASP A 33 22.64 -14.75 -17.14
N LYS A 34 22.57 -16.01 -16.72
CA LYS A 34 22.33 -16.41 -15.33
C LYS A 34 23.31 -15.77 -14.34
N ASN A 35 24.55 -15.51 -14.75
CA ASN A 35 25.56 -14.93 -13.86
C ASN A 35 25.28 -13.47 -13.49
N LYS A 36 24.32 -12.82 -14.16
CA LYS A 36 23.87 -11.46 -13.83
C LYS A 36 22.79 -11.42 -12.75
N PHE A 37 22.29 -12.57 -12.30
CA PHE A 37 21.26 -12.67 -11.27
C PHE A 37 21.92 -13.02 -9.93
N PRO A 38 21.97 -12.08 -8.96
CA PRO A 38 22.58 -12.33 -7.67
C PRO A 38 21.85 -13.43 -6.89
N PRO A 39 22.54 -14.15 -5.99
CA PRO A 39 21.90 -15.10 -5.09
C PRO A 39 20.87 -14.42 -4.19
N PHE A 40 19.89 -15.21 -3.74
CA PHE A 40 18.84 -14.76 -2.84
C PHE A 40 19.29 -14.69 -1.38
N ILE A 41 18.77 -13.73 -0.63
CA ILE A 41 18.92 -13.61 0.82
C ILE A 41 17.57 -13.28 1.47
N LYS A 42 17.23 -13.97 2.56
CA LYS A 42 15.91 -13.84 3.18
C LYS A 42 15.83 -12.53 3.96
N MET A 43 14.65 -11.93 4.00
CA MET A 43 14.38 -10.77 4.87
C MET A 43 14.67 -11.13 6.33
N GLY A 44 15.34 -10.23 7.05
CA GLY A 44 15.80 -10.42 8.42
C GLY A 44 17.18 -11.07 8.57
N GLU A 45 17.77 -11.62 7.49
CA GLU A 45 19.09 -12.24 7.56
C GLU A 45 20.25 -11.24 7.53
N ASN A 46 21.36 -11.62 8.17
CA ASN A 46 22.60 -10.87 8.12
C ASN A 46 23.32 -11.10 6.79
N VAL A 47 23.50 -10.02 6.02
CA VAL A 47 24.14 -10.04 4.71
C VAL A 47 25.68 -10.01 4.82
N GLY A 48 26.19 -9.48 5.93
CA GLY A 48 27.61 -9.28 6.18
C GLY A 48 27.84 -8.09 7.08
N VAL A 49 29.00 -7.48 6.96
CA VAL A 49 29.38 -6.33 7.79
C VAL A 49 29.73 -5.11 6.94
N VAL A 50 29.59 -3.93 7.53
CA VAL A 50 30.10 -2.68 6.95
C VAL A 50 31.60 -2.83 6.73
N THR A 51 32.03 -2.71 5.48
CA THR A 51 33.46 -2.76 5.11
C THR A 51 34.19 -1.52 5.62
N TYR A 52 35.52 -1.60 5.75
CA TYR A 52 36.34 -0.44 6.10
C TYR A 52 36.13 0.74 5.15
N LYS A 53 36.10 0.48 3.83
CA LYS A 53 35.85 1.50 2.81
C LYS A 53 34.49 2.16 3.00
N ALA A 54 33.43 1.37 3.18
CA ALA A 54 32.08 1.88 3.44
C ALA A 54 32.02 2.67 4.76
N GLY A 55 32.77 2.25 5.77
CA GLY A 55 32.85 2.96 7.04
C GLY A 55 33.40 4.38 6.89
N ILE A 56 34.48 4.54 6.12
CA ILE A 56 35.03 5.86 5.78
C ILE A 56 34.02 6.68 4.97
N GLU A 57 33.43 6.08 3.93
CA GLU A 57 32.57 6.78 2.97
C GLU A 57 31.26 7.28 3.59
N PHE A 58 30.63 6.47 4.45
CA PHE A 58 29.32 6.75 5.02
C PHE A 58 29.36 7.18 6.49
N GLY A 59 30.55 7.29 7.09
CA GLY A 59 30.71 7.66 8.51
C GLY A 59 30.17 6.61 9.48
N LEU A 60 30.29 5.32 9.11
CA LEU A 60 29.84 4.18 9.92
C LEU A 60 31.05 3.44 10.50
N ASN A 61 30.89 2.82 11.68
CA ASN A 61 31.93 1.92 12.16
C ASN A 61 31.99 0.67 11.27
N SER A 62 33.19 0.28 10.87
CA SER A 62 33.41 -0.99 10.20
C SER A 62 33.06 -2.16 11.12
N GLY A 63 32.66 -3.29 10.53
CA GLY A 63 32.28 -4.47 11.30
C GLY A 63 30.83 -4.49 11.81
N ILE A 64 30.08 -3.39 11.69
CA ILE A 64 28.63 -3.38 12.01
C ILE A 64 27.89 -4.35 11.09
N SER A 65 27.02 -5.19 11.65
CA SER A 65 26.19 -6.11 10.87
C SER A 65 25.20 -5.37 10.00
N VAL A 66 25.07 -5.81 8.74
CA VAL A 66 24.10 -5.29 7.77
C VAL A 66 23.00 -6.32 7.59
N ILE A 67 21.79 -5.98 8.01
CA ILE A 67 20.62 -6.86 7.93
C ILE A 67 19.83 -6.58 6.65
N ASN A 68 19.36 -7.62 5.98
CA ASN A 68 18.45 -7.49 4.86
C ASN A 68 17.07 -7.08 5.37
N ALA A 69 16.74 -5.79 5.28
CA ALA A 69 15.45 -5.28 5.72
C ALA A 69 14.28 -5.76 4.83
N GLY A 70 14.51 -6.28 3.63
CA GLY A 70 13.40 -6.65 2.74
C GLY A 70 12.77 -5.46 2.00
N ALA A 71 11.58 -5.69 1.43
CA ALA A 71 10.84 -4.68 0.68
C ALA A 71 10.20 -3.63 1.61
N ASP A 72 10.08 -2.41 1.12
CA ASP A 72 9.55 -1.26 1.86
C ASP A 72 8.14 -1.51 2.46
N TYR A 73 7.20 -2.02 1.67
CA TYR A 73 5.83 -2.22 2.14
C TYR A 73 5.75 -3.31 3.22
N LEU A 74 6.58 -4.35 3.16
CA LEU A 74 6.64 -5.39 4.18
C LEU A 74 7.19 -4.84 5.49
N ASN A 75 8.18 -3.95 5.43
CA ASN A 75 8.68 -3.25 6.62
C ASN A 75 7.58 -2.42 7.29
N VAL A 76 6.64 -1.86 6.52
CA VAL A 76 5.48 -1.19 7.13
C VAL A 76 4.59 -2.18 7.86
N LEU A 77 4.35 -3.37 7.29
CA LEU A 77 3.55 -4.40 7.96
C LEU A 77 4.22 -4.90 9.25
N VAL A 78 5.53 -5.14 9.20
CA VAL A 78 6.35 -5.45 10.38
C VAL A 78 6.26 -4.33 11.42
N GLY A 79 6.42 -3.07 11.00
CA GLY A 79 6.32 -1.91 11.88
C GLY A 79 4.95 -1.71 12.50
N SER A 80 3.88 -2.16 11.82
CA SER A 80 2.51 -2.16 12.37
C SER A 80 2.21 -3.31 13.33
N GLY A 81 3.18 -4.20 13.58
CA GLY A 81 2.98 -5.35 14.46
C GLY A 81 2.12 -6.46 13.85
N ALA A 82 1.98 -6.51 12.52
CA ALA A 82 1.08 -7.42 11.82
C ALA A 82 1.67 -8.84 11.70
N PHE A 83 1.90 -9.51 12.85
CA PHE A 83 2.59 -10.79 12.93
C PHE A 83 1.68 -12.02 13.05
N GLU A 84 0.37 -11.81 13.06
CA GLU A 84 -0.62 -12.87 13.16
C GLU A 84 -1.83 -12.55 12.28
N GLU A 85 -2.60 -13.60 11.98
CA GLU A 85 -3.84 -13.43 11.24
C GLU A 85 -4.80 -12.51 12.00
N GLY A 86 -5.56 -11.70 11.26
CA GLY A 86 -6.55 -10.83 11.87
C GLY A 86 -6.11 -9.39 12.03
N ILE A 87 -4.82 -9.11 11.84
CA ILE A 87 -4.29 -7.74 11.89
C ILE A 87 -4.47 -7.06 10.53
N VAL A 88 -5.06 -5.87 10.56
CA VAL A 88 -5.17 -4.96 9.42
C VAL A 88 -4.20 -3.80 9.60
N SER A 89 -3.31 -3.62 8.62
CA SER A 89 -2.49 -2.42 8.50
C SER A 89 -3.13 -1.50 7.46
N ASN A 90 -3.69 -0.37 7.91
CA ASN A 90 -4.27 0.66 7.06
C ASN A 90 -3.33 1.88 6.96
N ARG A 91 -2.94 2.23 5.73
CA ARG A 91 -1.90 3.22 5.45
C ARG A 91 -2.47 4.33 4.60
N MET A 92 -2.82 5.45 5.22
CA MET A 92 -3.56 6.57 4.65
C MET A 92 -2.60 7.68 4.21
N GLY A 93 -2.12 7.60 2.97
CA GLY A 93 -1.25 8.61 2.33
C GLY A 93 -1.84 9.11 0.99
N THR A 94 -0.98 9.29 -0.01
CA THR A 94 -1.39 9.60 -1.40
C THR A 94 -2.41 8.59 -1.93
N SER A 95 -2.20 7.33 -1.60
CA SER A 95 -3.23 6.28 -1.61
C SER A 95 -3.45 5.77 -0.20
N GLU A 96 -4.64 5.23 0.05
CA GLU A 96 -4.89 4.33 1.17
C GLU A 96 -4.48 2.92 0.76
N GLY A 97 -3.61 2.28 1.55
CA GLY A 97 -3.25 0.88 1.42
C GLY A 97 -3.81 0.08 2.59
N PHE A 98 -4.72 -0.85 2.29
CA PHE A 98 -5.25 -1.83 3.22
C PHE A 98 -4.48 -3.14 3.08
N ASN A 99 -4.04 -3.73 4.19
CA ASN A 99 -3.38 -5.02 4.20
C ASN A 99 -3.87 -5.85 5.38
N PHE A 100 -4.49 -6.99 5.10
CA PHE A 100 -4.90 -7.97 6.11
C PHE A 100 -3.95 -9.17 6.07
N VAL A 101 -3.48 -9.60 7.23
CA VAL A 101 -2.69 -10.83 7.37
C VAL A 101 -3.63 -12.03 7.45
N SER A 102 -3.44 -13.01 6.57
CA SER A 102 -4.23 -14.24 6.49
C SER A 102 -3.32 -15.46 6.64
N SER A 103 -3.72 -16.46 7.42
CA SER A 103 -3.06 -17.77 7.45
C SER A 103 -3.51 -18.70 6.31
N THR A 104 -4.38 -18.22 5.43
CA THR A 104 -4.97 -19.00 4.34
C THR A 104 -4.88 -18.22 3.05
N TYR A 105 -4.54 -18.90 1.97
CA TYR A 105 -4.61 -18.36 0.61
C TYR A 105 -6.08 -18.22 0.17
N LEU A 106 -6.48 -17.04 -0.31
CA LEU A 106 -7.83 -16.62 -0.68
C LEU A 106 -7.86 -16.07 -2.12
N PRO A 107 -7.75 -16.94 -3.15
CA PRO A 107 -7.47 -16.58 -4.54
C PRO A 107 -8.54 -15.71 -5.22
N GLU A 108 -9.71 -15.50 -4.59
CA GLU A 108 -10.73 -14.59 -5.14
C GLU A 108 -10.35 -13.11 -4.99
N PHE A 109 -9.39 -12.79 -4.11
CA PHE A 109 -8.83 -11.45 -4.03
C PHE A 109 -7.78 -11.26 -5.11
N SER A 110 -7.92 -10.18 -5.88
CA SER A 110 -7.02 -9.86 -7.00
C SER A 110 -5.67 -9.31 -6.53
N LEU A 111 -5.60 -8.82 -5.28
CA LEU A 111 -4.36 -8.37 -4.67
C LEU A 111 -4.05 -9.25 -3.45
N GLU A 112 -3.56 -10.45 -3.71
CA GLU A 112 -3.07 -11.38 -2.72
C GLU A 112 -1.63 -11.79 -3.04
N TYR A 113 -0.78 -11.82 -2.02
CA TYR A 113 0.63 -12.22 -2.15
C TYR A 113 1.13 -12.85 -0.86
N PRO A 114 2.21 -13.65 -0.88
CA PRO A 114 2.76 -14.25 0.33
C PRO A 114 3.18 -13.18 1.35
N TYR A 115 3.37 -13.54 2.61
CA TYR A 115 3.92 -12.62 3.61
C TYR A 115 5.38 -12.96 3.93
N PHE A 116 6.08 -12.13 4.72
CA PHE A 116 7.45 -12.46 5.16
C PHE A 116 7.47 -13.62 6.18
N LEU A 117 6.34 -13.81 6.89
CA LEU A 117 6.10 -14.99 7.72
C LEU A 117 5.63 -16.12 6.80
N GLU A 118 6.35 -17.24 6.83
CA GLU A 118 6.04 -18.43 6.04
C GLU A 118 4.64 -18.95 6.37
N GLY A 119 3.91 -19.39 5.34
CA GLY A 119 2.52 -19.84 5.47
C GLY A 119 1.48 -18.73 5.65
N PHE A 120 1.88 -17.45 5.73
CA PHE A 120 0.94 -16.32 5.75
C PHE A 120 0.87 -15.63 4.39
N PHE A 121 -0.25 -14.97 4.16
CA PHE A 121 -0.56 -14.20 2.96
C PHE A 121 -1.07 -12.82 3.36
N ILE A 122 -0.86 -11.85 2.49
CA ILE A 122 -1.41 -10.52 2.62
C ILE A 122 -2.51 -10.34 1.61
N ILE A 123 -3.67 -9.93 2.11
CA ILE A 123 -4.83 -9.55 1.32
C ILE A 123 -4.86 -8.02 1.25
N GLY A 124 -4.61 -7.48 0.07
CA GLY A 124 -4.43 -6.06 -0.18
C GLY A 124 -5.64 -5.34 -0.76
N ARG A 125 -5.70 -4.02 -0.56
CA ARG A 125 -6.49 -3.07 -1.36
C ARG A 125 -5.78 -1.72 -1.43
N ILE A 126 -5.88 -1.03 -2.57
CA ILE A 126 -5.30 0.30 -2.77
C ILE A 126 -6.38 1.25 -3.30
N VAL A 127 -6.67 2.31 -2.55
CA VAL A 127 -7.66 3.35 -2.87
C VAL A 127 -6.94 4.70 -3.06
N PRO A 128 -7.27 5.54 -4.07
CA PRO A 128 -6.52 6.78 -4.35
C PRO A 128 -6.89 7.96 -3.43
N PHE A 129 -6.86 7.78 -2.10
CA PHE A 129 -7.38 8.76 -1.15
C PHE A 129 -6.71 10.14 -1.21
N GLY A 130 -5.44 10.27 -0.82
CA GLY A 130 -4.76 11.57 -0.80
C GLY A 130 -4.69 12.23 -2.19
N TYR A 131 -4.62 11.44 -3.25
CA TYR A 131 -4.68 11.92 -4.62
C TYR A 131 -6.04 12.54 -4.97
N LEU A 132 -7.16 11.93 -4.56
CA LEU A 132 -8.50 12.50 -4.75
C LEU A 132 -8.66 13.84 -4.01
N ILE A 133 -8.15 13.93 -2.77
CA ILE A 133 -8.17 15.20 -2.01
C ILE A 133 -7.28 16.25 -2.67
N GLN A 134 -6.13 15.86 -3.22
CA GLN A 134 -5.26 16.74 -4.00
C GLN A 134 -5.98 17.28 -5.24
N LEU A 135 -6.69 16.42 -5.99
CA LEU A 135 -7.50 16.83 -7.14
C LEU A 135 -8.58 17.84 -6.75
N LEU A 136 -9.30 17.60 -5.65
CA LEU A 136 -10.32 18.53 -5.14
C LEU A 136 -9.71 19.90 -4.82
N LYS A 137 -8.58 19.88 -4.10
CA LYS A 137 -7.84 21.08 -3.70
C LYS A 137 -7.37 21.89 -4.90
N ASP A 138 -6.82 21.23 -5.91
CA ASP A 138 -6.34 21.90 -7.12
C ASP A 138 -7.50 22.44 -7.97
N SER A 139 -8.59 21.67 -8.11
CA SER A 139 -9.74 22.05 -8.93
C SER A 139 -10.49 23.26 -8.38
N PHE A 140 -10.73 23.31 -7.08
CA PHE A 140 -11.65 24.29 -6.48
C PHE A 140 -10.95 25.34 -5.61
N TYR A 141 -9.75 25.07 -5.11
CA TYR A 141 -9.09 25.92 -4.13
C TYR A 141 -7.71 26.43 -4.58
N LYS A 142 -7.25 26.09 -5.79
CA LYS A 142 -6.01 26.61 -6.41
C LYS A 142 -4.79 26.64 -5.46
N LYS A 143 -4.64 25.60 -4.63
CA LYS A 143 -3.58 25.44 -3.61
C LYS A 143 -3.61 26.42 -2.43
N SER A 144 -4.66 27.21 -2.27
CA SER A 144 -4.79 28.18 -1.16
C SER A 144 -4.97 27.54 0.23
N LEU A 145 -5.30 26.25 0.29
CA LEU A 145 -5.51 25.51 1.53
C LEU A 145 -4.46 24.43 1.71
N THR A 146 -4.11 24.16 2.97
CA THR A 146 -3.42 22.93 3.35
C THR A 146 -4.38 21.74 3.31
N PHE A 147 -3.85 20.51 3.22
CA PHE A 147 -4.67 19.28 3.26
C PHE A 147 -5.49 19.20 4.55
N GLU A 148 -4.84 19.41 5.68
CA GLU A 148 -5.46 19.39 7.00
C GLU A 148 -6.64 20.38 7.10
N LEU A 149 -6.47 21.61 6.62
CA LEU A 149 -7.53 22.61 6.67
C LEU A 149 -8.69 22.27 5.72
N LEU A 150 -8.40 21.69 4.55
CA LEU A 150 -9.42 21.23 3.61
C LEU A 150 -10.24 20.08 4.22
N LEU A 151 -9.59 19.06 4.78
CA LEU A 151 -10.25 17.93 5.45
C LEU A 151 -11.12 18.43 6.61
N LYS A 152 -10.60 19.32 7.47
CA LYS A 152 -11.37 19.96 8.54
C LYS A 152 -12.60 20.71 8.03
N LYS A 153 -12.50 21.41 6.89
CA LYS A 153 -13.64 22.10 6.27
C LYS A 153 -14.69 21.12 5.74
N ILE A 154 -14.26 20.05 5.06
CA ILE A 154 -15.14 19.00 4.55
C ILE A 154 -15.93 18.39 5.70
N VAL A 155 -15.24 17.92 6.75
CA VAL A 155 -15.87 17.27 7.91
C VAL A 155 -16.79 18.24 8.65
N LYS A 156 -16.42 19.50 8.83
CA LYS A 156 -17.31 20.51 9.44
C LYS A 156 -18.55 20.84 8.61
N SER A 157 -18.47 20.68 7.30
CA SER A 157 -19.62 20.86 6.39
C SER A 157 -20.46 19.60 6.21
N ALA A 158 -20.09 18.50 6.87
CA ALA A 158 -20.75 17.22 6.71
C ALA A 158 -22.23 17.32 7.11
N THR A 159 -23.09 17.07 6.13
CA THR A 159 -24.53 16.98 6.31
C THR A 159 -25.00 15.79 5.50
N LEU A 160 -26.00 15.06 6.02
CA LEU A 160 -26.57 13.93 5.30
C LEU A 160 -27.16 14.43 3.97
N ASN A 161 -26.67 13.88 2.87
CA ASN A 161 -27.13 14.20 1.54
C ASN A 161 -27.09 12.94 0.66
N ASN A 162 -27.70 13.02 -0.53
CA ASN A 162 -27.71 11.93 -1.52
C ASN A 162 -26.66 12.19 -2.61
N VAL A 163 -25.43 12.55 -2.21
CA VAL A 163 -24.31 12.82 -3.11
C VAL A 163 -23.28 11.71 -2.93
N TYR A 164 -23.02 10.96 -3.99
CA TYR A 164 -22.09 9.83 -3.97
C TYR A 164 -20.96 10.04 -4.97
N PHE A 165 -19.75 9.58 -4.61
CA PHE A 165 -18.60 9.61 -5.49
C PHE A 165 -18.24 8.20 -5.98
N TYR A 166 -18.11 8.07 -7.30
CA TYR A 166 -17.71 6.84 -7.98
C TYR A 166 -16.41 7.10 -8.76
N PRO A 167 -15.29 6.48 -8.34
CA PRO A 167 -13.98 6.69 -8.98
C PRO A 167 -13.82 6.01 -10.34
N SER A 168 -14.73 5.10 -10.70
CA SER A 168 -14.67 4.30 -11.92
C SER A 168 -16.06 3.79 -12.30
N LYS A 169 -16.29 3.57 -13.60
CA LYS A 169 -17.53 2.99 -14.14
C LYS A 169 -17.50 1.46 -14.24
N ILE A 170 -16.37 0.82 -13.96
CA ILE A 170 -16.17 -0.62 -14.21
C ILE A 170 -16.72 -1.44 -13.04
N LYS A 171 -16.24 -1.18 -11.82
CA LYS A 171 -16.67 -1.85 -10.59
C LYS A 171 -16.44 -0.93 -9.39
N LEU A 172 -17.41 -0.90 -8.48
CA LEU A 172 -17.41 0.01 -7.33
C LEU A 172 -16.34 -0.33 -6.29
N PHE A 173 -16.08 -1.62 -6.07
CA PHE A 173 -15.08 -2.09 -5.12
C PHE A 173 -14.12 -3.06 -5.80
N ASN A 174 -12.93 -2.55 -6.14
CA ASN A 174 -11.81 -3.32 -6.65
C ASN A 174 -10.68 -3.36 -5.61
N ASP A 175 -9.76 -4.29 -5.79
CA ASP A 175 -8.57 -4.37 -4.94
C ASP A 175 -7.53 -3.34 -5.40
N LEU A 176 -7.57 -2.99 -6.68
CA LEU A 176 -6.82 -1.90 -7.28
C LEU A 176 -7.79 -0.90 -7.92
N PHE A 177 -7.88 0.29 -7.34
CA PHE A 177 -8.72 1.36 -7.88
C PHE A 177 -7.97 2.15 -8.95
N ILE A 178 -8.45 2.04 -10.19
CA ILE A 178 -7.97 2.85 -11.32
C ILE A 178 -8.99 3.96 -11.54
N LEU A 179 -8.54 5.21 -11.38
CA LEU A 179 -9.38 6.38 -11.63
C LEU A 179 -9.68 6.50 -13.12
N ASP A 180 -10.94 6.80 -13.44
CA ASP A 180 -11.32 7.19 -14.80
C ASP A 180 -10.53 8.47 -15.18
N PRO A 181 -9.76 8.49 -16.29
CA PRO A 181 -8.99 9.65 -16.71
C PRO A 181 -9.82 10.94 -16.86
N CYS A 182 -11.12 10.84 -17.11
CA CYS A 182 -12.02 11.98 -17.15
C CYS A 182 -12.15 12.68 -15.78
N LEU A 183 -12.08 11.92 -14.67
CA LEU A 183 -12.17 12.47 -13.31
C LEU A 183 -11.00 13.38 -12.97
N CYS A 184 -9.81 13.08 -13.50
CA CYS A 184 -8.63 13.92 -13.31
C CYS A 184 -8.81 15.34 -13.90
N LYS A 185 -9.75 15.50 -14.85
CA LYS A 185 -10.07 16.78 -15.48
C LYS A 185 -11.32 17.44 -14.88
N ASP A 186 -12.31 16.63 -14.49
CA ASP A 186 -13.58 17.10 -13.99
C ASP A 186 -14.14 16.11 -12.95
N LEU A 187 -13.97 16.45 -11.67
CA LEU A 187 -14.43 15.63 -10.54
C LEU A 187 -15.96 15.45 -10.52
N SER A 188 -16.73 16.36 -11.13
CA SER A 188 -18.19 16.24 -11.17
C SER A 188 -18.65 15.01 -11.96
N LYS A 189 -17.81 14.47 -12.86
CA LYS A 189 -18.10 13.24 -13.62
C LYS A 189 -18.20 11.99 -12.75
N GLY A 190 -17.65 12.04 -11.53
CA GLY A 190 -17.73 10.95 -10.57
C GLY A 190 -18.89 11.12 -9.59
N ILE A 191 -19.63 12.23 -9.67
CA ILE A 191 -20.64 12.55 -8.69
C ILE A 191 -22.03 12.14 -9.18
N PHE A 192 -22.75 11.46 -8.29
CA PHE A 192 -24.13 11.06 -8.45
C PHE A 192 -24.95 11.75 -7.38
N GLY A 193 -25.83 12.66 -7.78
CA GLY A 193 -26.59 13.53 -6.88
C GLY A 193 -26.49 15.00 -7.29
N SER A 194 -27.15 15.88 -6.54
CA SER A 194 -27.11 17.32 -6.77
C SER A 194 -26.16 17.99 -5.78
N ILE A 195 -25.10 18.60 -6.30
CA ILE A 195 -24.11 19.32 -5.51
C ILE A 195 -24.53 20.78 -5.34
N LYS A 196 -24.47 21.30 -4.12
CA LYS A 196 -24.66 22.73 -3.80
C LYS A 196 -23.34 23.45 -3.56
N ASN A 197 -22.32 22.73 -3.10
CA ASN A 197 -21.00 23.30 -2.84
C ASN A 197 -19.87 22.27 -3.06
N PRO A 198 -18.63 22.69 -3.38
CA PRO A 198 -17.52 21.76 -3.61
C PRO A 198 -17.10 20.91 -2.40
N LEU A 199 -17.47 21.28 -1.17
CA LEU A 199 -17.16 20.46 0.01
C LEU A 199 -17.99 19.18 0.06
N GLU A 200 -19.19 19.17 -0.54
CA GLU A 200 -20.01 17.94 -0.69
C GLU A 200 -19.32 16.91 -1.60
N ILE A 201 -18.58 17.35 -2.62
CA ILE A 201 -17.72 16.47 -3.42
C ILE A 201 -16.65 15.85 -2.51
N GLY A 202 -15.99 16.66 -1.70
CA GLY A 202 -14.99 16.19 -0.74
C GLY A 202 -15.56 15.19 0.28
N LEU A 203 -16.78 15.44 0.79
CA LEU A 203 -17.45 14.52 1.71
C LEU A 203 -17.74 13.18 1.05
N SER A 204 -18.33 13.19 -0.14
CA SER A 204 -18.63 11.97 -0.88
C SER A 204 -17.38 11.15 -1.25
N MET A 205 -16.23 11.81 -1.45
CA MET A 205 -14.94 11.15 -1.62
C MET A 205 -14.45 10.47 -0.33
N LEU A 206 -14.58 11.14 0.82
CA LEU A 206 -14.24 10.55 2.12
C LEU A 206 -15.12 9.34 2.43
N GLU A 207 -16.43 9.48 2.21
CA GLU A 207 -17.39 8.39 2.37
C GLU A 207 -17.06 7.21 1.46
N PHE A 208 -16.72 7.46 0.19
CA PHE A 208 -16.27 6.43 -0.73
C PHE A 208 -15.06 5.65 -0.18
N VAL A 209 -14.04 6.35 0.34
CA VAL A 209 -12.85 5.71 0.94
C VAL A 209 -13.25 4.88 2.17
N CYS A 210 -14.07 5.42 3.07
CA CYS A 210 -14.58 4.69 4.23
C CYS A 210 -15.41 3.45 3.85
N PHE A 211 -16.27 3.56 2.83
CA PHE A 211 -17.04 2.43 2.32
C PHE A 211 -16.15 1.39 1.65
N ALA A 212 -15.13 1.80 0.90
CA ALA A 212 -14.15 0.88 0.33
C ALA A 212 -13.39 0.15 1.44
N PHE A 213 -13.01 0.81 2.52
CA PHE A 213 -12.41 0.15 3.69
C PHE A 213 -13.39 -0.83 4.35
N TYR A 214 -14.58 -0.37 4.72
CA TYR A 214 -15.59 -1.16 5.41
C TYR A 214 -16.06 -2.37 4.60
N ASN A 215 -16.27 -2.20 3.29
CA ASN A 215 -16.63 -3.30 2.40
C ASN A 215 -15.58 -4.42 2.42
N ARG A 216 -14.28 -4.08 2.53
CA ARG A 216 -13.25 -5.14 2.67
C ARG A 216 -13.40 -5.91 3.97
N LEU A 217 -13.68 -5.23 5.09
CA LEU A 217 -13.89 -5.90 6.36
C LEU A 217 -15.08 -6.86 6.31
N VAL A 218 -16.17 -6.47 5.63
CA VAL A 218 -17.33 -7.34 5.40
C VAL A 218 -16.94 -8.55 4.53
N GLU A 219 -16.25 -8.34 3.41
CA GLU A 219 -15.79 -9.43 2.52
C GLU A 219 -14.88 -10.45 3.25
N LEU A 220 -14.05 -9.98 4.18
CA LEU A 220 -13.22 -10.83 5.04
C LEU A 220 -14.07 -11.60 6.06
N LYS A 221 -15.01 -10.92 6.72
CA LYS A 221 -15.91 -11.54 7.70
C LYS A 221 -16.80 -12.62 7.08
N ASP A 222 -17.30 -12.40 5.87
CA ASP A 222 -18.08 -13.39 5.11
C ASP A 222 -17.27 -14.65 4.80
N ARG A 223 -15.94 -14.52 4.73
CA ARG A 223 -14.98 -15.63 4.60
C ARG A 223 -14.49 -16.18 5.94
N LYS A 224 -15.20 -15.86 7.03
CA LYS A 224 -14.88 -16.28 8.41
C LYS A 224 -13.48 -15.81 8.86
N LYS A 225 -13.00 -14.71 8.31
CA LYS A 225 -11.79 -14.04 8.79
C LYS A 225 -12.17 -13.05 9.88
N GLU A 226 -11.59 -13.24 11.06
CA GLU A 226 -11.78 -12.34 12.19
C GLU A 226 -10.84 -11.14 12.07
N ILE A 227 -11.33 -9.95 12.43
CA ILE A 227 -10.51 -8.74 12.51
C ILE A 227 -10.18 -8.50 13.98
N LEU A 228 -8.92 -8.72 14.36
CA LEU A 228 -8.47 -8.59 15.74
C LEU A 228 -8.05 -7.16 16.07
N SER A 229 -7.35 -6.52 15.14
CA SER A 229 -6.90 -5.14 15.32
C SER A 229 -6.73 -4.42 13.98
N ILE A 230 -6.87 -3.10 14.04
CA ILE A 230 -6.64 -2.21 12.90
C ILE A 230 -5.59 -1.20 13.32
N PHE A 231 -4.41 -1.29 12.73
CA PHE A 231 -3.36 -0.30 12.85
C PHE A 231 -3.53 0.74 11.74
N VAL A 232 -3.62 2.03 12.11
CA VAL A 232 -3.77 3.12 11.15
C VAL A 232 -2.52 3.99 11.17
N SER A 233 -2.01 4.35 10.00
CA SER A 233 -0.83 5.20 9.84
C SER A 233 -0.94 6.09 8.59
N GLY A 234 -0.04 7.08 8.47
CA GLY A 234 0.04 7.97 7.31
C GLY A 234 -0.45 9.39 7.61
N SER A 235 -0.10 10.36 6.78
CA SER A 235 -0.40 11.77 7.05
C SER A 235 -1.88 12.12 7.05
N ASN A 236 -2.73 11.23 6.55
CA ASN A 236 -4.18 11.43 6.48
C ASN A 236 -4.94 10.52 7.47
N SER A 237 -4.27 9.99 8.50
CA SER A 237 -4.89 9.14 9.54
C SER A 237 -5.50 9.91 10.72
N ASP A 238 -5.12 11.18 10.90
CA ASP A 238 -5.55 12.07 11.99
C ASP A 238 -6.77 12.92 11.61
#